data_AF-D3Z2D6-F1
#
_entry.id   AF-D3Z2D6-F1
#
_cell.length_a   1.000
_cell.length_b   1.000
_cell.length_c   1.000
_cell.angle_alpha   90.00
_cell.angle_beta   90.00
_cell.angle_gamma   90.00
#
_symmetry.space_group_name_H-M   'P 1'
#
loop_
_entity.id
_entity.type
_entity.pdbx_description
1 polymer ?
#
loop_
_entity_poly.entity_id
_entity_poly.type
_entity_poly.pdbx_seq_one_letter_code
_entity_poly.pdbx_strand_id
1 'polypeptide(L)'
;MEREPENGEPAEIKIIKEAYEKAFMFVNKGLNTDELGQKEEAKNYYKQGIGHLLRGISIAAAEPGHTGPAWEAARQMQQKMKETLQNVRTRLEILEKGLATSLRNDLQDVPKLYPE
;
A
#
# COMPACT_ATOMS: atom_id res chain seq x y z
N MET A 1 40.69 -7.10 8.29
CA MET A 1 39.64 -7.99 7.71
C MET A 1 38.81 -8.39 8.93
N GLU A 2 37.52 -8.15 9.00
CA GLU A 2 36.49 -8.53 8.05
C GLU A 2 35.42 -7.42 7.95
N ARG A 3 35.03 -7.06 6.72
CA ARG A 3 33.77 -6.35 6.49
C ARG A 3 32.70 -7.43 6.46
N GLU A 4 31.79 -7.41 7.41
CA GLU A 4 30.61 -8.28 7.41
C GLU A 4 29.89 -8.14 6.06
N PRO A 5 29.40 -9.25 5.46
CA PRO A 5 28.72 -9.18 4.18
C PRO A 5 27.46 -8.33 4.37
N GLU A 6 27.30 -7.34 3.48
CA GLU A 6 26.06 -6.63 3.28
C GLU A 6 24.98 -7.69 3.01
N ASN A 7 24.19 -8.02 4.05
CA ASN A 7 23.20 -9.08 4.02
C ASN A 7 22.21 -8.79 2.89
N GLY A 8 22.38 -9.49 1.76
CA GLY A 8 21.60 -9.31 0.55
C GLY A 8 20.14 -9.67 0.78
N GLU A 9 19.33 -8.69 1.16
CA GLU A 9 17.88 -8.86 1.28
C GLU A 9 17.32 -9.40 -0.07
N PRO A 10 16.48 -10.46 -0.04
CA PRO A 10 15.88 -11.03 -1.24
C PRO A 10 15.20 -9.97 -2.12
N ALA A 11 15.34 -10.11 -3.43
CA ALA A 11 14.80 -9.15 -4.39
C ALA A 11 13.27 -9.02 -4.24
N GLU A 12 12.60 -10.12 -3.92
CA GLU A 12 11.18 -10.21 -3.63
C GLU A 12 10.77 -9.32 -2.45
N ILE A 13 11.53 -9.35 -1.35
CA ILE A 13 11.27 -8.50 -0.18
C ILE A 13 11.45 -7.02 -0.55
N LYS A 14 12.49 -6.69 -1.33
CA LYS A 14 12.69 -5.31 -1.82
C LYS A 14 11.49 -4.85 -2.66
N ILE A 15 11.00 -5.69 -3.56
CA ILE A 15 9.82 -5.38 -4.38
C ILE A 15 8.58 -5.17 -3.52
N ILE A 16 8.36 -6.01 -2.50
CA ILE A 16 7.23 -5.86 -1.56
C ILE A 16 7.32 -4.53 -0.81
N LYS A 17 8.50 -4.18 -0.29
CA LYS A 17 8.73 -2.92 0.44
C LYS A 17 8.51 -1.69 -0.44
N GLU A 18 9.11 -1.65 -1.62
CA GLU A 18 8.94 -0.53 -2.56
C GLU A 18 7.48 -0.37 -3.00
N ALA A 19 6.79 -1.48 -3.23
CA ALA A 19 5.37 -1.47 -3.58
C ALA A 19 4.52 -0.95 -2.40
N TYR A 20 4.83 -1.38 -1.18
CA TYR A 20 4.17 -0.93 0.04
C TYR A 20 4.34 0.59 0.22
N GLU A 21 5.56 1.12 0.18
CA GLU A 21 5.82 2.55 0.35
C GLU A 21 5.09 3.39 -0.69
N LYS A 22 5.19 3.02 -1.98
CA LYS A 22 4.52 3.75 -3.07
C LYS A 22 3.00 3.65 -2.98
N ALA A 23 2.46 2.48 -2.65
CA ALA A 23 1.02 2.29 -2.47
C ALA A 23 0.48 3.25 -1.42
N PHE A 24 1.07 3.25 -0.22
CA PHE A 24 0.60 4.08 0.89
C PHE A 24 0.87 5.57 0.66
N MET A 25 1.93 5.95 -0.06
CA MET A 25 2.12 7.33 -0.52
C MET A 25 0.94 7.80 -1.39
N PHE A 26 0.54 7.01 -2.39
CA PHE A 26 -0.57 7.38 -3.27
C PHE A 26 -1.93 7.30 -2.59
N VAL A 27 -2.15 6.32 -1.72
CA VAL A 27 -3.40 6.23 -0.93
C VAL A 27 -3.57 7.46 -0.03
N ASN A 28 -2.51 7.90 0.65
CA ASN A 28 -2.54 9.10 1.49
C ASN A 28 -2.82 10.38 0.67
N LYS A 29 -2.23 10.51 -0.53
CA LYS A 29 -2.57 11.61 -1.45
C LYS A 29 -4.03 11.56 -1.91
N GLY A 30 -4.53 10.35 -2.19
CA GLY A 30 -5.93 10.11 -2.53
C GLY A 30 -6.86 10.56 -1.41
N LEU A 31 -6.58 10.16 -0.17
CA LEU A 31 -7.32 10.60 1.01
C LEU A 31 -7.33 12.11 1.19
N ASN A 32 -6.17 12.76 1.10
CA ASN A 32 -6.07 14.22 1.29
C ASN A 32 -6.88 14.98 0.24
N THR A 33 -6.77 14.60 -1.03
CA THR A 33 -7.52 15.24 -2.13
C THR A 33 -9.01 14.95 -2.05
N ASP A 34 -9.39 13.75 -1.61
CA ASP A 34 -10.78 13.37 -1.38
C ASP A 34 -11.43 14.20 -0.26
N GLU A 35 -10.72 14.42 0.85
CA GLU A 35 -11.15 15.29 1.95
C GLU A 35 -11.30 16.75 1.52
N LEU A 36 -10.44 17.23 0.61
CA LEU A 36 -10.54 18.57 0.01
C LEU A 36 -11.62 18.68 -1.08
N GLY A 37 -12.34 17.59 -1.38
CA GLY A 37 -13.38 17.55 -2.41
C GLY A 37 -12.84 17.53 -3.85
N GLN A 38 -11.53 17.34 -4.03
CA GLN A 38 -10.86 17.24 -5.33
C GLN A 38 -11.04 15.84 -5.94
N LYS A 39 -12.28 15.49 -6.26
CA LYS A 39 -12.70 14.11 -6.61
C LYS A 39 -11.92 13.51 -7.78
N GLU A 40 -11.62 14.28 -8.83
CA GLU A 40 -10.86 13.76 -9.98
C GLU A 40 -9.42 13.41 -9.61
N GLU A 41 -8.77 14.24 -8.79
CA GLU A 41 -7.40 13.99 -8.34
C GLU A 41 -7.34 12.81 -7.37
N ALA A 42 -8.31 12.71 -6.46
CA ALA A 42 -8.48 11.55 -5.58
C ALA A 42 -8.60 10.24 -6.36
N LYS A 43 -9.46 10.20 -7.38
CA LYS A 43 -9.59 9.01 -8.27
C LYS A 43 -8.26 8.64 -8.92
N ASN A 44 -7.50 9.63 -9.40
CA ASN A 44 -6.21 9.39 -10.03
C ASN A 44 -5.18 8.80 -9.04
N TYR A 45 -5.11 9.32 -7.82
CA TYR A 45 -4.21 8.78 -6.80
C TYR A 45 -4.64 7.40 -6.32
N TYR A 46 -5.93 7.15 -6.12
CA TYR A 46 -6.42 5.82 -5.75
C TYR A 46 -6.10 4.77 -6.83
N LYS A 47 -6.23 5.10 -8.12
CA LYS A 47 -5.83 4.20 -9.22
C LYS A 47 -4.34 3.85 -9.18
N GLN A 48 -3.47 4.83 -8.92
CA GLN A 48 -2.03 4.61 -8.77
C GLN A 48 -1.72 3.75 -7.53
N GLY A 49 -2.35 4.06 -6.38
CA GLY A 49 -2.22 3.29 -5.15
C GLY A 49 -2.61 1.83 -5.36
N ILE A 50 -3.76 1.56 -6.00
CA ILE A 50 -4.23 0.21 -6.35
C ILE A 50 -3.18 -0.55 -7.18
N GLY A 51 -2.55 0.10 -8.16
CA GLY A 51 -1.51 -0.52 -8.98
C GLY A 51 -0.32 -1.03 -8.14
N HIS A 52 0.14 -0.22 -7.18
CA HIS A 52 1.22 -0.61 -6.28
C HIS A 52 0.78 -1.67 -5.26
N LEU A 53 -0.43 -1.59 -4.73
CA LEU A 53 -1.01 -2.61 -3.84
C LEU A 53 -1.01 -3.98 -4.53
N LEU A 54 -1.53 -4.05 -5.76
CA LEU A 54 -1.57 -5.29 -6.54
C LEU A 54 -0.17 -5.86 -6.81
N ARG A 55 0.78 -4.99 -7.19
CA ARG A 55 2.18 -5.39 -7.41
C ARG A 55 2.78 -6.04 -6.16
N GLY A 56 2.65 -5.40 -4.99
CA GLY A 56 3.20 -5.93 -3.74
C GLY A 56 2.52 -7.23 -3.29
N ILE A 57 1.19 -7.33 -3.45
CA ILE A 57 0.41 -8.52 -3.09
C ILE A 57 0.75 -9.73 -3.97
N SER A 58 1.11 -9.52 -5.24
CA SER A 58 1.38 -10.62 -6.19
C SER A 58 2.68 -11.40 -5.93
N ILE A 59 3.56 -10.90 -5.06
CA ILE A 59 4.85 -11.55 -4.78
C ILE A 59 4.65 -12.72 -3.80
N ALA A 60 5.22 -13.88 -4.11
CA ALA A 60 5.12 -15.05 -3.23
C ALA A 60 6.01 -14.88 -1.97
N ALA A 61 5.39 -14.71 -0.79
CA ALA A 61 6.10 -14.53 0.48
C ALA A 61 5.87 -15.65 1.51
N ALA A 62 5.17 -16.71 1.12
CA ALA A 62 4.77 -17.82 2.00
C ALA A 62 5.27 -19.20 1.53
N GLU A 63 6.33 -19.23 0.71
CA GLU A 63 6.96 -20.48 0.27
C GLU A 63 7.81 -21.09 1.39
N PRO A 64 8.05 -22.42 1.40
CA PRO A 64 8.80 -23.10 2.46
C PRO A 64 10.22 -22.54 2.72
N GLY A 65 10.84 -21.87 1.74
CA GLY A 65 12.13 -21.20 1.89
C GLY A 65 12.07 -19.75 2.39
N HIS A 66 10.88 -19.16 2.49
CA HIS A 66 10.66 -17.75 2.85
C HIS A 66 10.45 -17.59 4.37
N THR A 67 11.48 -17.94 5.14
CA THR A 67 11.48 -17.93 6.59
C THR A 67 12.33 -16.80 7.17
N GLY A 68 12.11 -16.48 8.45
CA GLY A 68 12.85 -15.43 9.16
C GLY A 68 12.18 -14.06 9.15
N PRO A 69 12.74 -13.10 9.93
CA PRO A 69 12.05 -11.87 10.30
C PRO A 69 11.76 -10.94 9.11
N ALA A 70 12.62 -10.92 8.09
CA ALA A 70 12.42 -10.10 6.91
C ALA A 70 11.19 -10.57 6.10
N TRP A 71 10.99 -11.89 5.99
CA TRP A 71 9.84 -12.47 5.32
C TRP A 71 8.56 -12.34 6.15
N GLU A 72 8.65 -12.39 7.49
CA GLU A 72 7.52 -12.08 8.37
C GLU A 72 7.05 -10.63 8.20
N ALA A 73 7.99 -9.67 8.17
CA ALA A 73 7.67 -8.26 7.91
C ALA A 73 7.04 -8.07 6.52
N ALA A 74 7.57 -8.74 5.49
CA ALA A 74 7.01 -8.70 4.14
C ALA A 74 5.56 -9.23 4.08
N ARG A 75 5.26 -10.32 4.80
CA ARG A 75 3.88 -10.84 4.92
C ARG A 75 2.94 -9.87 5.63
N GLN A 76 3.41 -9.20 6.69
CA GLN A 76 2.62 -8.17 7.38
C GLN A 76 2.32 -6.98 6.45
N MET A 77 3.30 -6.54 5.66
CA MET A 77 3.09 -5.51 4.63
C MET A 77 2.02 -5.95 3.62
N GLN A 78 2.12 -7.18 3.11
CA GLN A 78 1.12 -7.72 2.17
C GLN A 78 -0.28 -7.81 2.78
N GLN A 79 -0.41 -8.16 4.06
CA GLN A 79 -1.70 -8.21 4.73
C GLN A 79 -2.35 -6.81 4.77
N LYS A 80 -1.59 -5.80 5.20
CA LYS A 80 -2.05 -4.40 5.20
C LYS A 80 -2.40 -3.90 3.79
N MET A 81 -1.64 -4.30 2.77
CA MET A 81 -1.95 -3.96 1.38
C MET A 81 -3.28 -4.57 0.93
N LYS A 82 -3.61 -5.81 1.32
CA LYS A 82 -4.88 -6.47 0.97
C LYS A 82 -6.07 -5.75 1.58
N GLU A 83 -5.99 -5.41 2.87
CA GLU A 83 -7.03 -4.65 3.58
C GLU A 83 -7.23 -3.27 2.94
N THR A 84 -6.13 -2.55 2.69
CA THR A 84 -6.17 -1.23 2.06
C THR A 84 -6.74 -1.31 0.64
N LEU A 85 -6.42 -2.35 -0.13
CA LEU A 85 -6.92 -2.54 -1.49
C LEU A 85 -8.44 -2.66 -1.55
N GLN A 86 -9.04 -3.38 -0.59
CA GLN A 86 -10.50 -3.51 -0.51
C GLN A 86 -11.14 -2.13 -0.27
N ASN A 87 -10.65 -1.39 0.70
CA ASN A 87 -11.20 -0.08 1.08
C ASN A 87 -11.03 0.97 -0.03
N VAL A 88 -9.85 1.03 -0.66
CA VAL A 88 -9.56 1.98 -1.75
C VAL A 88 -10.39 1.65 -3.01
N ARG A 89 -10.63 0.37 -3.33
CA ARG A 89 -11.53 -0.02 -4.43
C ARG A 89 -12.96 0.41 -4.17
N THR A 90 -13.48 0.14 -2.97
CA THR A 90 -14.83 0.56 -2.58
C THR A 90 -14.97 2.08 -2.69
N ARG A 91 -13.98 2.85 -2.22
CA ARG A 91 -14.01 4.30 -2.35
C ARG A 91 -13.98 4.77 -3.79
N LEU A 92 -13.09 4.20 -4.59
CA LEU A 92 -12.97 4.57 -5.98
C LEU A 92 -14.30 4.36 -6.72
N GLU A 93 -14.96 3.23 -6.48
CA GLU A 93 -16.29 2.94 -7.03
C GLU A 93 -17.34 3.98 -6.60
N ILE A 94 -17.35 4.36 -5.32
CA ILE A 94 -18.24 5.40 -4.78
C ILE A 94 -18.00 6.75 -5.49
N LEU A 95 -16.73 7.15 -5.67
CA LEU A 95 -16.37 8.38 -6.37
C LEU A 95 -16.74 8.33 -7.86
N GLU A 96 -16.56 7.19 -8.52
CA GLU A 96 -16.92 6.99 -9.93
C GLU A 96 -18.44 7.00 -10.15
N LYS A 97 -19.23 6.54 -9.17
CA LYS A 97 -20.70 6.63 -9.18
C LYS A 97 -21.25 7.99 -8.74
N GLY A 98 -20.39 8.92 -8.31
CA GLY A 98 -20.80 10.23 -7.83
C GLY A 98 -21.55 10.20 -6.48
N LEU A 99 -21.47 9.10 -5.73
CA LEU A 99 -22.13 8.93 -4.43
C LEU A 99 -21.26 9.57 -3.35
N ALA A 100 -21.59 10.76 -2.86
CA ALA A 100 -20.66 11.57 -2.06
C ALA A 100 -20.58 11.20 -0.55
N THR A 101 -19.79 10.19 -0.16
CA THR A 101 -19.53 9.85 1.27
C THR A 101 -18.04 9.63 1.59
N SER A 102 -17.45 10.31 2.59
CA SER A 102 -15.99 10.24 2.88
C SER A 102 -15.48 8.84 3.30
N LEU A 103 -14.27 8.45 2.86
CA LEU A 103 -13.60 7.16 3.18
C LEU A 103 -12.90 7.14 4.54
N ARG A 104 -12.65 8.31 5.15
CA ARG A 104 -11.68 8.46 6.25
C ARG A 104 -11.94 7.53 7.44
N ASN A 105 -13.20 7.18 7.69
CA ASN A 105 -13.58 6.29 8.79
C ASN A 105 -13.13 4.84 8.56
N ASP A 106 -13.02 4.39 7.30
CA ASP A 106 -12.71 2.99 6.96
C ASP A 106 -11.19 2.73 6.86
N LEU A 107 -10.38 3.79 6.81
CA LEU A 107 -8.91 3.73 6.63
C LEU A 107 -8.11 4.24 7.85
N GLN A 108 -8.71 4.27 9.05
CA GLN A 108 -8.05 4.82 10.25
C GLN A 108 -6.69 4.15 10.59
N ASP A 109 -6.48 2.90 10.15
CA ASP A 109 -5.25 2.12 10.39
C ASP A 109 -4.19 2.22 9.28
N VAL A 110 -4.42 3.04 8.24
CA VAL A 110 -3.43 3.29 7.19
C VAL A 110 -2.25 4.06 7.79
N PRO A 111 -1.01 3.54 7.73
CA PRO A 111 0.15 4.27 8.21
C PRO A 111 0.27 5.61 7.48
N LYS A 112 0.23 6.70 8.24
CA LYS A 112 0.62 8.03 7.77
C LYS A 112 2.12 8.00 7.50
N LEU A 113 2.49 7.86 6.24
CA LEU A 113 3.90 7.80 5.83
C LEU A 113 4.54 9.20 5.69
N TYR A 114 3.83 10.29 6.03
CA TYR A 114 4.38 11.65 6.00
C TYR A 114 3.85 12.51 7.16
N PRO A 115 4.71 13.38 7.75
CA PRO A 115 4.25 14.57 8.46
C PRO A 115 3.75 15.63 7.46
N GLU A 116 2.87 16.51 7.96
CA GLU A 116 2.23 17.63 7.23
C GLU A 116 3.22 18.62 6.60
#